data_AF-A0A397B8A0-F1
#
_entry.id   AF-A0A397B8A0-F1
#
_cell.length_a   1.000
_cell.length_b   1.000
_cell.length_c   1.000
_cell.angle_alpha   90.00
_cell.angle_beta   90.00
_cell.angle_gamma   90.00
#
_symmetry.space_group_name_H-M   'P 1'
#
loop_
_entity.id
_entity.type
_entity.pdbx_description
1 polymer ?
#
loop_
_entity_poly.entity_id
_entity_poly.type
_entity_poly.pdbx_seq_one_letter_code
_entity_poly.pdbx_strand_id
1 'polypeptide(L)'
;MGVYYTKKCTTLFEKVGLSRKYMAIEVCPQDQEIVFLNTNTRVALDDITKMTWEANLKLKMILSPQDKVCVKFEEPNDLRAFLGDLNLDIPVEWDTDGGICPGRYAARGSVRSSERASDLLGSIMDTMRSKRRNSKSYSFDRSSRGSLAAGSAATF
;
A
#
# COMPACT_ATOMS: atom_id res chain seq x y z
N MET A 1 20.35 -2.30 9.31
CA MET A 1 20.74 -3.66 8.90
C MET A 1 20.78 -4.49 10.16
N GLY A 2 19.81 -5.38 10.31
CA GLY A 2 19.61 -6.19 11.51
C GLY A 2 19.64 -7.66 11.15
N VAL A 3 20.37 -8.46 11.94
CA VAL A 3 20.38 -9.93 11.84
C VAL A 3 19.61 -10.49 13.03
N TYR A 4 18.56 -11.25 12.73
CA TYR A 4 17.64 -11.79 13.73
C TYR A 4 17.77 -13.30 13.79
N TYR A 5 18.08 -13.81 14.97
CA TYR A 5 18.15 -15.24 15.24
C TYR A 5 16.79 -15.72 15.74
N THR A 6 16.23 -16.70 15.04
CA THR A 6 14.88 -17.20 15.32
C THR A 6 14.85 -18.72 15.29
N LYS A 7 13.89 -19.32 15.99
CA LYS A 7 13.66 -20.76 15.95
C LYS A 7 12.71 -21.12 14.81
N LYS A 8 13.14 -22.00 13.91
CA LYS A 8 12.31 -22.53 12.83
C LYS A 8 11.19 -23.39 13.41
N CYS A 9 9.96 -23.15 12.97
CA CYS A 9 8.73 -23.76 13.47
C CYS A 9 7.84 -24.28 12.32
N THR A 10 8.44 -24.82 11.27
CA THR A 10 7.76 -25.25 10.05
C THR A 10 7.18 -26.66 10.17
N THR A 11 7.99 -27.62 10.63
CA THR A 11 7.62 -29.03 10.73
C THR A 11 6.96 -29.37 12.08
N LEU A 12 6.29 -30.51 12.18
CA LEU A 12 5.71 -30.96 13.45
C LEU A 12 6.78 -31.19 14.51
N PHE A 13 7.91 -31.84 14.16
CA PHE A 13 9.03 -32.08 15.07
C PHE A 13 9.60 -30.80 15.67
N GLU A 14 9.70 -29.75 14.85
CA GLU A 14 10.12 -28.42 15.31
C GLU A 14 9.10 -27.80 16.28
N LYS A 15 7.81 -27.93 15.97
CA LYS A 15 6.71 -27.39 16.78
C LYS A 15 6.58 -28.07 18.14
N VAL A 16 6.75 -29.39 18.21
CA VAL A 16 6.70 -30.16 19.47
C VAL A 16 8.03 -30.18 20.23
N GLY A 17 9.06 -29.49 19.73
CA GLY A 17 10.34 -29.32 20.43
C GLY A 17 11.29 -30.51 20.35
N LEU A 18 10.95 -31.57 19.59
CA LEU A 18 11.81 -32.73 19.34
C LEU A 18 13.00 -32.39 18.42
N SER A 19 12.85 -31.40 17.54
CA SER A 19 13.94 -30.86 16.73
C SER A 19 14.07 -29.35 17.00
N ARG A 20 15.29 -28.88 17.26
CA ARG A 20 15.59 -27.45 17.44
C ARG A 20 16.44 -26.99 16.28
N LYS A 21 15.82 -26.33 15.31
CA LYS A 21 16.51 -25.68 14.19
C LYS A 21 16.39 -24.18 14.34
N TYR A 22 17.51 -23.50 14.17
CA TYR A 22 17.59 -22.05 14.21
C TYR A 22 17.76 -21.50 12.80
N MET A 23 17.27 -20.28 12.59
CA MET A 23 17.29 -19.56 11.33
C MET A 23 17.71 -18.12 11.63
N ALA A 24 18.79 -17.69 10.98
CA ALA A 24 19.21 -16.30 10.97
C ALA A 24 18.60 -15.61 9.74
N ILE A 25 17.91 -14.50 9.99
CA ILE A 25 17.27 -13.68 8.98
C ILE A 25 17.94 -12.31 9.01
N GLU A 26 18.55 -11.92 7.91
CA GLU A 26 19.07 -10.57 7.72
C GLU A 26 18.01 -9.73 7.00
N VAL A 27 17.77 -8.52 7.48
CA VAL A 27 16.93 -7.52 6.80
C VAL A 27 17.84 -6.48 6.17
N CYS A 28 17.72 -6.31 4.86
CA CYS A 28 18.47 -5.36 4.03
C CYS A 28 17.55 -4.21 3.57
N PRO A 29 17.43 -3.10 4.33
CA PRO A 29 16.49 -2.03 4.00
C PRO A 29 16.83 -1.30 2.69
N GLN A 30 18.11 -1.26 2.31
CA GLN A 30 18.57 -0.60 1.09
C GLN A 30 18.12 -1.34 -0.17
N ASP A 31 18.17 -2.68 -0.12
CA ASP A 31 17.84 -3.55 -1.24
C ASP A 31 16.37 -4.02 -1.21
N GLN A 32 15.62 -3.64 -0.18
CA GLN A 32 14.23 -4.07 0.06
C GLN A 32 14.09 -5.61 0.00
N GLU A 33 15.05 -6.33 0.61
CA GLU A 33 15.06 -7.79 0.67
C GLU A 33 15.31 -8.32 2.09
N ILE A 34 14.88 -9.56 2.31
CA ILE A 34 15.29 -10.38 3.45
C ILE A 34 16.17 -11.54 2.97
N VAL A 35 17.21 -11.85 3.74
CA VAL A 35 18.13 -12.93 3.43
C VAL A 35 18.08 -13.97 4.54
N PHE A 36 17.73 -15.20 4.19
CA PHE A 36 17.82 -16.36 5.06
C PHE A 36 19.25 -16.91 5.02
N LEU A 37 20.08 -16.49 5.98
CA LEU A 37 21.52 -16.75 5.96
C LEU A 37 21.86 -18.25 5.97
N ASN A 38 21.06 -19.09 6.62
CA ASN A 38 21.28 -20.54 6.66
C ASN A 38 21.22 -21.21 5.29
N THR A 39 20.43 -20.67 4.36
CA THR A 39 20.23 -21.22 3.02
C THR A 39 20.74 -20.30 1.93
N ASN A 40 21.23 -19.10 2.31
CA ASN A 40 21.55 -18.00 1.42
C ASN A 40 20.39 -17.66 0.45
N THR A 41 19.15 -17.86 0.91
CA THR A 41 17.96 -17.58 0.12
C THR A 41 17.57 -16.13 0.30
N ARG A 42 17.43 -15.40 -0.79
CA ARG A 42 17.01 -14.00 -0.79
C ARG A 42 15.56 -13.90 -1.23
N VAL A 43 14.79 -13.06 -0.56
CA VAL A 43 13.37 -12.85 -0.83
C VAL A 43 13.11 -11.36 -0.81
N ALA A 44 12.53 -10.83 -1.88
CA ALA A 44 12.13 -9.43 -1.94
C ALA A 44 10.99 -9.18 -0.94
N LEU A 45 10.96 -8.00 -0.31
CA LEU A 45 9.88 -7.65 0.61
C LEU A 45 8.51 -7.64 -0.07
N ASP A 46 8.46 -7.31 -1.37
CA ASP A 46 7.26 -7.34 -2.19
C ASP A 46 6.67 -8.76 -2.36
N ASP A 47 7.49 -9.80 -2.20
CA ASP A 47 7.03 -11.19 -2.26
C ASP A 47 6.31 -11.61 -0.96
N ILE A 48 6.42 -10.81 0.11
CA ILE A 48 5.73 -11.06 1.37
C ILE A 48 4.25 -10.65 1.25
N THR A 49 3.43 -11.59 0.81
CA THR A 49 2.00 -11.38 0.60
C THR A 49 1.21 -11.18 1.90
N LYS A 50 1.61 -11.87 2.98
CA LYS A 50 0.92 -11.85 4.27
C LYS A 50 1.87 -12.19 5.40
N MET A 51 1.71 -11.50 6.53
CA MET A 51 2.34 -11.87 7.79
C MET A 51 1.32 -11.89 8.93
N THR A 52 1.53 -12.78 9.89
CA THR A 52 0.77 -12.80 11.14
C THR A 52 1.72 -13.10 12.28
N TRP A 53 1.64 -12.34 13.36
CA TRP A 53 2.39 -12.60 14.58
C TRP A 53 1.44 -12.77 15.76
N GLU A 54 1.85 -13.62 16.70
CA GLU A 54 1.10 -13.99 17.89
C GLU A 54 1.85 -13.47 19.14
N ALA A 55 1.13 -13.28 20.25
CA ALA A 55 1.71 -12.83 21.53
C ALA A 55 2.81 -13.79 22.08
N ASN A 56 2.81 -15.05 21.62
CA ASN A 56 3.83 -16.04 21.95
C ASN A 56 5.13 -15.90 21.13
N LEU A 57 5.34 -14.75 20.46
CA LEU A 57 6.48 -14.40 19.62
C LEU A 57 6.63 -15.21 18.33
N LYS A 58 5.57 -15.92 17.93
CA LYS A 58 5.56 -16.67 16.68
C LYS A 58 5.18 -15.77 15.53
N LEU A 59 6.00 -15.77 14.49
CA LEU A 59 5.76 -15.11 13.22
C LEU A 59 5.49 -16.16 12.13
N LYS A 60 4.46 -15.92 11.33
CA LYS A 60 4.18 -16.66 10.11
C LYS A 60 4.19 -15.67 8.94
N MET A 61 5.00 -15.96 7.92
CA MET A 61 5.09 -15.18 6.69
C MET A 61 4.68 -16.08 5.52
N ILE A 62 3.88 -15.54 4.60
CA ILE A 62 3.49 -16.19 3.36
C ILE A 62 4.17 -15.45 2.21
N LEU A 63 4.97 -16.18 1.45
CA LEU A 63 5.77 -15.69 0.34
C LEU A 63 5.14 -16.15 -0.98
N SER A 64 5.15 -15.28 -1.98
CA SER A 64 4.79 -15.63 -3.36
C SER A 64 5.91 -16.47 -4.00
N PRO A 65 5.63 -17.50 -4.82
CA PRO A 65 4.31 -17.93 -5.29
C PRO A 65 3.57 -18.90 -4.35
N GLN A 66 4.21 -19.52 -3.34
CA GLN A 66 3.52 -20.45 -2.44
C GLN A 66 4.30 -20.86 -1.17
N ASP A 67 5.37 -20.15 -0.82
CA ASP A 67 6.21 -20.52 0.32
C ASP A 67 5.67 -20.00 1.65
N LYS A 68 5.93 -20.75 2.73
CA LYS A 68 5.50 -20.39 4.08
C LYS A 68 6.67 -20.50 5.04
N VAL A 69 6.98 -19.38 5.67
CA VAL A 69 8.01 -19.32 6.71
C VAL A 69 7.31 -19.20 8.06
N CYS A 70 7.65 -20.08 8.99
CA CYS A 70 7.16 -19.98 10.36
C CYS A 70 8.36 -20.03 11.31
N VAL A 71 8.51 -18.96 12.07
CA VAL A 71 9.61 -18.77 13.01
C VAL A 71 9.08 -18.29 14.34
N LYS A 72 9.88 -18.44 15.39
CA LYS A 72 9.59 -17.93 16.73
C LYS A 72 10.79 -17.14 17.22
N PHE A 73 10.55 -15.92 17.67
CA PHE A 73 11.55 -15.06 18.30
C PHE A 73 11.70 -15.42 19.77
N GLU A 74 12.86 -15.15 20.33
CA GLU A 74 13.13 -15.38 21.76
C GLU A 74 12.67 -14.19 22.61
N GLU A 75 12.84 -12.97 22.10
CA GLU A 75 12.44 -11.74 22.80
C GLU A 75 11.37 -10.92 22.03
N PRO A 76 10.47 -10.21 22.75
CA PRO A 76 9.50 -9.30 22.13
C PRO A 76 10.15 -8.14 21.38
N ASN A 77 11.28 -7.63 21.90
CA ASN A 77 12.03 -6.53 21.29
C ASN A 77 12.55 -6.92 19.91
N ASP A 78 13.06 -8.15 19.75
CA ASP A 78 13.58 -8.64 18.48
C ASP A 78 12.47 -8.76 17.43
N LEU A 79 11.30 -9.29 17.80
CA LEU A 79 10.17 -9.38 16.89
C LEU A 79 9.69 -7.99 16.46
N ARG A 80 9.61 -7.03 17.39
CA ARG A 80 9.23 -5.65 17.04
C ARG A 80 10.27 -5.00 16.13
N ALA A 81 11.55 -5.10 16.49
CA ALA A 81 12.64 -4.54 15.69
C ALA A 81 12.63 -5.14 14.29
N PHE A 82 12.47 -6.46 14.18
CA PHE A 82 12.31 -7.14 12.90
C PHE A 82 11.15 -6.55 12.09
N LEU A 83 9.94 -6.46 12.67
CA LEU A 83 8.77 -5.91 11.97
C LEU A 83 8.96 -4.45 11.55
N GLY A 84 9.67 -3.65 12.36
CA GLY A 84 9.98 -2.25 12.03
C GLY A 84 11.02 -2.11 10.91
N ASP A 85 12.03 -2.98 10.90
CA ASP A 85 13.12 -2.93 9.91
C ASP A 85 12.68 -3.36 8.50
N LEU A 86 11.54 -4.06 8.37
CA LEU A 86 10.97 -4.41 7.08
C LEU A 86 10.50 -3.19 6.27
N ASN A 87 10.45 -1.99 6.85
CA ASN A 87 10.00 -0.77 6.17
C ASN A 87 8.60 -0.90 5.53
N LEU A 88 7.76 -1.75 6.14
CA LEU A 88 6.36 -1.93 5.77
C LEU A 88 5.50 -1.14 6.77
N ASP A 89 4.35 -0.63 6.32
CA ASP A 89 3.37 0.07 7.17
C ASP A 89 2.64 -0.93 8.08
N ILE A 90 3.38 -1.49 9.05
CA ILE A 90 2.93 -2.52 9.99
C ILE A 90 2.54 -1.83 11.31
N PRO A 91 1.25 -1.92 11.72
CA PRO A 91 0.82 -1.40 13.02
C PRO A 91 1.27 -2.37 14.12
N VAL A 92 2.46 -2.14 14.68
CA VAL A 92 2.99 -2.92 15.81
C VAL A 92 2.67 -2.21 17.12
N GLU A 93 1.85 -2.84 17.95
CA GLU A 93 1.42 -2.34 19.25
C GLU A 93 2.07 -3.12 20.40
N TRP A 94 2.30 -2.44 21.53
CA TRP A 94 2.70 -3.06 22.78
C TRP A 94 1.50 -3.30 23.67
N ASP A 95 1.57 -4.40 24.40
CA ASP A 95 0.75 -4.68 25.56
C ASP A 95 1.25 -3.87 26.77
N THR A 96 0.37 -3.64 27.75
CA THR A 96 0.68 -2.87 28.96
C THR A 96 1.78 -3.51 29.81
N ASP A 97 1.97 -4.82 29.68
CA ASP A 97 2.96 -5.61 30.42
C ASP A 97 4.31 -5.72 29.69
N GLY A 98 4.54 -4.93 28.64
CA GLY A 98 5.78 -4.97 27.86
C GLY A 98 5.87 -6.15 26.88
N GLY A 99 4.75 -6.83 26.63
CA GLY A 99 4.60 -7.84 25.58
C GLY A 99 4.21 -7.24 24.23
N ILE A 100 4.36 -7.98 23.14
CA ILE A 100 3.91 -7.54 21.81
C ILE A 100 2.47 -8.00 21.54
N CYS A 101 1.61 -7.09 21.11
CA CYS A 101 0.24 -7.43 20.74
C CYS A 101 0.22 -8.30 19.47
N PRO A 102 -0.66 -9.32 19.40
CA PRO A 102 -0.82 -10.11 18.19
C PRO A 102 -1.36 -9.24 17.05
N GLY A 103 -0.92 -9.52 15.84
CA GLY A 103 -1.29 -8.69 14.69
C GLY A 103 -1.09 -9.38 13.36
N ARG A 104 -1.44 -8.65 12.31
CA ARG A 104 -1.36 -9.14 10.93
C ARG A 104 -1.01 -8.02 9.98
N TYR A 105 -0.24 -8.37 8.97
CA TYR A 105 0.01 -7.59 7.79
C TYR A 105 -0.50 -8.36 6.57
N ALA A 106 -1.11 -7.65 5.63
CA ALA A 106 -1.42 -8.17 4.32
C ALA A 106 -0.97 -7.12 3.33
N ALA A 107 -0.18 -7.52 2.34
CA ALA A 107 0.21 -6.63 1.26
C ALA A 107 -1.08 -6.09 0.64
N ARG A 108 -1.24 -4.76 0.65
CA ARG A 108 -2.31 -4.12 -0.13
C ARG A 108 -2.02 -4.55 -1.55
N GLY A 109 -2.92 -5.35 -2.13
CA GLY A 109 -2.65 -6.05 -3.38
C GLY A 109 -1.93 -5.13 -4.34
N SER A 110 -0.83 -5.63 -4.93
CA SER A 110 -0.16 -5.03 -6.07
C SER A 110 -1.17 -4.95 -7.21
N VAL A 111 -2.10 -4.00 -7.11
CA VAL A 111 -2.67 -3.35 -8.26
C VAL A 111 -1.45 -2.66 -8.83
N ARG A 112 -0.85 -3.30 -9.83
CA ARG A 112 0.14 -2.71 -10.71
C ARG A 112 -0.22 -1.23 -10.85
N SER A 113 0.56 -0.36 -10.21
CA SER A 113 0.33 1.08 -10.18
C SER A 113 0.29 1.68 -11.58
N SER A 114 0.72 0.92 -12.59
CA SER A 114 0.56 1.19 -14.02
C SER A 114 -0.91 1.37 -14.47
N GLU A 115 -1.85 0.53 -14.03
CA GLU A 115 -3.24 0.60 -14.54
C GLU A 115 -4.00 1.78 -13.92
N ARG A 116 -3.90 1.99 -12.61
CA ARG A 116 -4.58 3.12 -11.95
C ARG A 116 -4.01 4.49 -12.32
N ALA A 117 -2.70 4.59 -12.54
CA ALA A 117 -2.08 5.85 -12.94
C ALA A 117 -2.44 6.22 -14.38
N SER A 118 -2.50 5.23 -15.28
CA SER A 118 -2.93 5.46 -16.67
C SER A 118 -4.42 5.76 -16.77
N ASP A 119 -5.28 5.12 -15.96
CA ASP A 119 -6.72 5.46 -15.88
C ASP A 119 -6.96 6.86 -15.31
N LEU A 120 -6.20 7.25 -14.26
CA LEU A 120 -6.25 8.61 -13.72
C LEU A 120 -5.78 9.65 -14.74
N LEU A 121 -4.64 9.40 -15.41
CA LEU A 121 -4.13 10.27 -16.48
C LEU A 121 -5.09 10.34 -17.68
N GLY A 122 -5.71 9.22 -18.05
CA GLY A 122 -6.75 9.15 -19.08
C GLY A 122 -7.95 10.02 -18.72
N SER A 123 -8.46 9.90 -17.49
CA SER A 123 -9.57 10.73 -17.01
C SER A 123 -9.22 12.23 -16.96
N ILE A 124 -7.99 12.58 -16.58
CA ILE A 124 -7.51 13.97 -16.55
C ILE A 124 -7.41 14.53 -17.97
N MET A 125 -6.87 13.76 -18.92
CA MET A 125 -6.77 14.15 -20.32
C MET A 125 -8.14 14.32 -20.97
N ASP A 126 -9.08 13.40 -20.73
CA ASP A 126 -10.45 13.50 -21.25
C ASP A 126 -11.19 14.72 -20.68
N THR A 127 -10.97 15.03 -19.40
CA THR A 127 -11.53 16.21 -18.76
C THR A 127 -10.94 17.51 -19.35
N MET A 128 -9.65 17.54 -19.68
CA MET A 128 -9.01 18.68 -20.36
C MET A 128 -9.45 18.82 -21.82
N ARG A 129 -9.72 17.70 -22.52
CA ARG A 129 -10.20 17.69 -23.90
C ARG A 129 -11.66 18.16 -24.02
N SER A 130 -12.47 17.87 -23.01
CA SER A 130 -13.89 18.28 -22.93
C SER A 130 -14.09 19.79 -22.69
N LYS A 131 -13.15 20.47 -22.02
CA LYS A 131 -13.27 21.91 -21.70
C LYS A 131 -13.02 22.88 -22.86
N ARG A 132 -12.77 22.41 -24.10
CA ARG A 132 -12.39 23.27 -25.23
C ARG A 132 -13.51 23.67 -26.20
N ARG A 133 -14.79 23.43 -25.86
CA ARG A 133 -15.93 23.88 -26.69
C ARG A 133 -17.10 24.39 -25.85
N ASN A 134 -16.97 25.56 -25.22
CA ASN A 134 -18.13 26.45 -25.08
C ASN A 134 -17.75 27.91 -24.81
N SER A 135 -17.51 28.68 -25.87
CA SER A 135 -17.63 30.13 -25.84
C SER A 135 -18.12 30.61 -27.21
N LYS A 136 -19.38 30.28 -27.55
CA LYS A 136 -20.16 30.94 -28.61
C LYS A 136 -20.64 32.28 -28.05
N SER A 137 -20.02 33.39 -28.46
CA SER A 137 -20.46 34.29 -29.54
C SER A 137 -21.72 35.10 -29.18
N TYR A 138 -21.50 36.34 -28.73
CA TYR A 138 -22.52 37.38 -28.65
C TYR A 138 -22.89 37.80 -30.08
N SER A 139 -24.09 37.42 -30.55
CA SER A 139 -24.64 37.91 -31.82
C SER A 139 -25.26 39.28 -31.62
N PHE A 140 -24.82 40.20 -32.48
CA PHE A 140 -25.24 41.58 -32.59
C PHE A 140 -26.51 41.64 -33.46
N ASP A 141 -27.66 41.99 -32.87
CA ASP A 141 -28.88 42.22 -33.64
C ASP A 141 -29.04 43.70 -33.97
N ARG A 142 -28.88 44.02 -35.26
CA ARG A 142 -29.06 45.35 -35.84
C ARG A 142 -29.83 45.21 -37.14
N SER A 143 -31.14 45.44 -37.10
CA SER A 143 -31.94 46.00 -38.21
C SER A 143 -33.39 46.17 -37.74
N SER A 144 -34.24 47.06 -38.21
CA SER A 144 -34.16 48.45 -38.68
C SER A 144 -35.56 48.77 -39.25
N ARG A 145 -36.07 49.95 -38.88
CA ARG A 145 -36.94 50.84 -39.68
C ARG A 145 -38.38 50.45 -40.05
N GLY A 146 -39.25 51.43 -39.75
CA GLY A 146 -40.34 51.91 -40.61
C GLY A 146 -41.59 52.20 -39.78
N SER A 147 -42.31 53.32 -39.89
CA SER A 147 -42.29 54.48 -40.78
C SER A 147 -43.59 55.27 -40.49
N LEU A 148 -43.52 56.60 -40.30
CA LEU A 148 -44.52 57.64 -40.65
C LEU A 148 -45.93 57.56 -39.98
N ALA A 149 -46.68 58.62 -39.63
CA ALA A 149 -46.58 60.07 -39.75
C ALA A 149 -47.72 60.73 -38.92
N ALA A 150 -47.56 62.05 -38.70
CA ALA A 150 -48.59 63.10 -38.57
C ALA A 150 -49.63 63.09 -37.43
N GLY A 151 -49.78 64.25 -36.77
CA GLY A 151 -51.01 64.65 -36.08
C GLY A 151 -50.79 65.74 -35.04
N SER A 152 -51.36 66.91 -35.27
CA SER A 152 -51.19 68.15 -34.50
C SER A 152 -52.17 68.30 -33.31
N ALA A 153 -51.92 69.36 -32.53
CA ALA A 153 -52.89 70.22 -31.81
C ALA A 153 -53.28 69.90 -30.34
N ALA A 154 -52.73 70.74 -29.44
CA ALA A 154 -53.39 71.68 -28.52
C ALA A 154 -54.52 71.27 -27.53
N THR A 155 -54.50 71.99 -26.39
CA THR A 155 -55.56 72.26 -25.37
C THR A 155 -55.90 71.10 -24.41
N PHE A 156 -56.06 71.27 -23.09
CA PHE A 156 -56.40 72.43 -22.23
C PHE A 156 -55.44 72.56 -21.03
#